data_AF-A0A933NF41-F1
#
_entry.id   AF-A0A933NF41-F1
#
_cell.length_a   1.000
_cell.length_b   1.000
_cell.length_c   1.000
_cell.angle_alpha   90.00
_cell.angle_beta   90.00
_cell.angle_gamma   90.00
#
_symmetry.space_group_name_H-M   'P 1'
#
loop_
_entity.id
_entity.type
_entity.pdbx_description
1 polymer ?
#
loop_
_entity_poly.entity_id
_entity_poly.type
_entity_poly.pdbx_seq_one_letter_code
_entity_poly.pdbx_strand_id
1 'polypeptide(L)'
;MEIKYLCWVGIAMQVLAFLWFSCKGGVLSDKEFYLFTLCMFAGQAGIAGEGYMSSSINWGAVIGQGIFFIITAIGGIQRFRLARKRLENNVAA
;
A
#
# COMPACT_ATOMS: atom_id res chain seq x y z
N MET A 1 -4.30 -17.18 -17.70
CA MET A 1 -3.53 -16.80 -16.49
C MET A 1 -4.49 -16.91 -15.33
N GLU A 2 -4.26 -17.81 -14.37
CA GLU A 2 -5.16 -17.98 -13.23
C GLU A 2 -5.11 -16.75 -12.31
N ILE A 3 -6.26 -16.36 -11.74
CA ILE A 3 -6.39 -15.21 -10.82
C ILE A 3 -5.41 -15.31 -9.64
N LYS A 4 -5.10 -16.54 -9.21
CA LYS A 4 -4.11 -16.82 -8.17
C LYS A 4 -2.74 -16.18 -8.47
N TYR A 5 -2.28 -16.22 -9.72
CA TYR A 5 -0.99 -15.61 -10.08
C TYR A 5 -1.00 -14.09 -9.92
N LEU A 6 -2.12 -13.43 -10.22
CA LEU A 6 -2.25 -11.99 -10.02
C LEU A 6 -2.18 -11.62 -8.53
N CYS A 7 -2.81 -12.42 -7.65
CA CYS A 7 -2.70 -12.25 -6.20
C CYS A 7 -1.25 -12.36 -5.73
N TRP A 8 -0.51 -13.38 -6.19
CA TRP A 8 0.90 -13.58 -5.84
C TRP A 8 1.80 -12.45 -6.33
N VAL A 9 1.55 -11.90 -7.52
CA VAL A 9 2.27 -10.72 -8.01
C VAL A 9 2.01 -9.52 -7.10
N GLY A 10 0.76 -9.27 -6.71
CA GLY A 10 0.42 -8.22 -5.75
C GLY A 10 1.15 -8.41 -4.41
N ILE A 11 1.12 -9.63 -3.85
CA ILE A 11 1.82 -9.98 -2.60
C ILE A 11 3.32 -9.66 -2.72
N ALA A 12 3.96 -10.09 -3.81
CA ALA A 12 5.37 -9.84 -4.05
C ALA A 12 5.68 -8.33 -4.13
N MET A 13 4.83 -7.55 -4.81
CA MET A 13 4.97 -6.09 -4.87
C MET A 13 4.92 -5.44 -3.48
N GLN A 14 3.99 -5.86 -2.61
CA GLN A 14 3.91 -5.35 -1.24
C GLN A 14 5.14 -5.72 -0.42
N VAL A 15 5.63 -6.97 -0.51
CA VAL A 15 6.83 -7.40 0.22
C VAL A 15 8.05 -6.60 -0.21
N LEU A 16 8.24 -6.41 -1.52
CA LEU A 16 9.34 -5.59 -2.05
C LEU A 16 9.22 -4.12 -1.66
N ALA A 17 8.01 -3.56 -1.70
CA ALA A 17 7.77 -2.18 -1.28
C ALA A 17 8.04 -1.98 0.22
N PHE A 18 7.62 -2.93 1.06
CA PHE A 18 7.87 -2.90 2.49
C PHE A 18 9.36 -3.05 2.79
N LEU A 19 10.05 -3.99 2.14
CA LEU A 19 11.51 -4.14 2.27
C LEU A 19 12.24 -2.86 1.88
N TRP A 20 11.87 -2.25 0.75
CA TRP A 20 12.45 -0.99 0.30
C TRP A 20 12.23 0.15 1.29
N PHE A 21 11.02 0.26 1.85
CA PHE A 21 10.68 1.21 2.91
C PHE A 21 11.54 1.00 4.16
N SER A 22 11.71 -0.25 4.60
CA SER A 22 12.56 -0.60 5.73
C SER A 22 14.04 -0.30 5.47
N CYS A 23 14.56 -0.59 4.28
CA CYS A 23 15.95 -0.26 3.90
C CYS A 23 16.22 1.25 3.92
N LYS A 24 15.20 2.09 3.72
CA LYS A 24 15.29 3.55 3.84
C LYS A 24 14.99 4.08 5.24
N GLY A 25 14.92 3.20 6.24
CA GLY A 25 14.62 3.59 7.63
C GLY A 25 13.24 4.22 7.80
N GLY A 26 12.29 3.92 6.90
CA GLY A 26 10.95 4.50 6.91
C GLY A 26 10.85 5.92 6.35
N VAL A 27 11.91 6.46 5.75
CA VAL A 27 11.91 7.81 5.18
C VAL A 27 11.89 7.75 3.65
N LEU A 28 10.75 8.11 3.08
CA LEU A 28 10.56 8.21 1.62
C LEU A 28 10.32 9.67 1.21
N SER A 29 10.80 10.04 0.02
CA SER A 29 10.34 11.27 -0.65
C SER A 29 8.87 11.14 -1.04
N ASP A 30 8.21 12.25 -1.36
CA ASP A 30 6.75 12.22 -1.63
C ASP A 30 6.40 11.30 -2.81
N LYS A 31 7.17 11.35 -3.90
CA LYS A 31 6.98 10.47 -5.06
C LYS A 31 7.14 8.99 -4.69
N GLU A 32 8.18 8.67 -3.92
CA GLU A 32 8.46 7.31 -3.48
C GLU A 32 7.41 6.81 -2.51
N PHE A 33 6.88 7.68 -1.65
CA PHE A 33 5.82 7.34 -0.72
C PHE A 33 4.52 6.99 -1.46
N TYR A 34 4.17 7.70 -2.53
CA TYR A 34 3.03 7.32 -3.37
C TYR A 34 3.23 5.99 -4.08
N LEU A 35 4.43 5.74 -4.62
CA LEU A 35 4.75 4.45 -5.23
C LEU A 35 4.68 3.31 -4.21
N PHE A 36 5.24 3.52 -3.02
CA PHE A 36 5.11 2.60 -1.89
C PHE A 36 3.64 2.33 -1.56
N THR A 37 2.82 3.37 -1.43
CA THR A 37 1.39 3.27 -1.09
C THR A 37 0.63 2.47 -2.15
N LEU A 38 0.92 2.70 -3.44
CA LEU A 38 0.32 1.95 -4.55
C LEU A 38 0.69 0.46 -4.50
N CYS A 39 1.97 0.14 -4.27
CA CYS A 39 2.42 -1.25 -4.12
C CYS A 39 1.82 -1.94 -2.90
N MET A 40 1.67 -1.22 -1.79
CA MET A 40 0.99 -1.72 -0.59
C MET A 40 -0.48 -2.06 -0.88
N PHE A 41 -1.22 -1.19 -1.58
CA PHE A 41 -2.60 -1.47 -1.98
C PHE A 41 -2.71 -2.70 -2.89
N ALA A 42 -1.80 -2.83 -3.87
CA ALA A 42 -1.79 -3.97 -4.78
C ALA A 42 -1.60 -5.30 -4.01
N GLY A 43 -0.71 -5.34 -3.02
CA GLY A 43 -0.53 -6.53 -2.21
C GLY A 43 -1.63 -6.77 -1.19
N GLN A 44 -2.20 -5.73 -0.58
CA GLN A 44 -3.33 -5.88 0.34
C GLN A 44 -4.53 -6.47 -0.38
N ALA A 45 -4.80 -6.00 -1.60
CA ALA A 45 -5.80 -6.59 -2.49
C ALA A 45 -5.44 -8.03 -2.91
N GLY A 46 -4.16 -8.30 -3.17
CA GLY A 46 -3.66 -9.65 -3.50
C GLY A 46 -3.87 -10.65 -2.35
N ILE A 47 -3.47 -10.30 -1.13
CA ILE A 47 -3.63 -11.13 0.07
C ILE A 47 -5.11 -11.29 0.42
N ALA A 48 -5.91 -10.22 0.39
CA ALA A 48 -7.34 -10.30 0.65
C ALA A 48 -8.06 -11.15 -0.39
N GLY A 49 -7.69 -11.02 -1.68
CA GLY A 49 -8.23 -11.83 -2.77
C GLY A 49 -7.87 -13.30 -2.64
N GLU A 50 -6.60 -13.62 -2.33
CA GLU A 50 -6.15 -14.99 -2.09
C GLU A 50 -6.89 -15.62 -0.92
N GLY A 51 -7.02 -14.89 0.20
CA GLY A 51 -7.76 -15.33 1.38
C GLY A 51 -9.26 -15.50 1.16
N TYR A 52 -9.86 -14.74 0.23
CA TYR A 52 -11.26 -14.90 -0.15
C TYR A 52 -11.49 -16.06 -1.12
N MET A 53 -10.52 -16.33 -1.99
CA MET A 53 -10.59 -17.38 -3.02
C MET A 53 -10.11 -18.76 -2.52
N SER A 54 -9.61 -18.86 -1.30
CA SER A 54 -9.21 -20.13 -0.71
C SER A 54 -10.44 -21.04 -0.52
N SER A 55 -10.23 -22.36 -0.52
CA SER A 55 -11.31 -23.36 -0.32
C SER A 55 -12.10 -23.16 0.98
N SER A 56 -11.52 -22.47 1.95
CA SER A 56 -12.21 -21.91 3.11
C SER A 56 -11.77 -20.47 3.28
N ILE A 57 -12.71 -19.53 3.25
CA ILE A 57 -12.41 -18.09 3.35
C ILE A 57 -11.60 -17.82 4.61
N ASN A 58 -10.40 -17.25 4.44
CA ASN A 58 -9.57 -16.80 5.53
C ASN A 58 -9.97 -15.38 5.94
N TRP A 59 -10.97 -15.27 6.80
CA TRP A 59 -11.47 -13.99 7.31
C TRP A 59 -10.41 -13.15 8.03
N GLY A 60 -9.43 -13.79 8.68
CA GLY A 60 -8.31 -13.09 9.30
C GLY A 60 -7.46 -12.33 8.29
N ALA A 61 -7.15 -12.97 7.16
CA ALA A 61 -6.44 -12.32 6.05
C ALA A 61 -7.27 -11.17 5.46
N VAL A 62 -8.55 -11.40 5.16
CA VAL A 62 -9.43 -10.38 4.55
C VAL A 62 -9.58 -9.15 5.46
N ILE A 63 -9.90 -9.35 6.73
CA ILE A 63 -10.10 -8.26 7.70
C ILE A 63 -8.78 -7.55 7.98
N GLY A 64 -7.70 -8.30 8.23
CA GLY A 64 -6.39 -7.72 8.53
C GLY A 64 -5.89 -6.84 7.39
N GLN A 65 -6.00 -7.31 6.14
CA GLN A 65 -5.63 -6.50 4.98
C GLN A 65 -6.57 -5.33 4.75
N GLY A 66 -7.87 -5.46 5.05
CA GLY A 66 -8.80 -4.34 5.04
C GLY A 66 -8.40 -3.22 6.01
N ILE A 67 -7.98 -3.57 7.23
CA ILE A 67 -7.47 -2.60 8.21
C ILE A 67 -6.19 -1.93 7.70
N PHE A 68 -5.23 -2.72 7.21
CA PHE A 68 -3.99 -2.17 6.67
C PHE A 68 -4.24 -1.28 5.45
N PHE A 69 -5.21 -1.62 4.60
CA PHE A 69 -5.63 -0.78 3.48
C PHE A 69 -6.10 0.58 3.93
N ILE A 70 -6.97 0.64 4.95
CA ILE A 70 -7.45 1.91 5.50
C ILE A 70 -6.29 2.74 6.07
N ILE A 71 -5.38 2.12 6.83
CA ILE A 71 -4.21 2.82 7.40
C ILE A 71 -3.29 3.36 6.29
N THR A 72 -3.00 2.54 5.28
CA THR A 72 -2.21 2.94 4.11
C THR A 72 -2.86 4.11 3.37
N ALA A 73 -4.19 4.10 3.20
CA ALA A 73 -4.93 5.19 2.58
C ALA A 73 -4.86 6.49 3.39
N ILE A 74 -5.02 6.41 4.72
CA ILE A 74 -4.88 7.57 5.60
C ILE A 74 -3.47 8.16 5.48
N GLY A 75 -2.43 7.32 5.50
CA GLY A 75 -1.04 7.76 5.30
C GLY A 75 -0.83 8.48 3.97
N GLY A 76 -1.35 7.91 2.87
CA GLY A 76 -1.34 8.52 1.54
C GLY A 76 -2.00 9.89 1.50
N ILE A 77 -3.20 10.01 2.07
CA ILE A 77 -3.97 11.26 2.12
C ILE A 77 -3.24 12.32 2.95
N GLN A 78 -2.69 11.94 4.11
CA GLN A 78 -1.94 12.88 4.95
C GLN A 78 -0.71 13.41 4.22
N ARG A 79 0.05 12.54 3.54
CA ARG A 79 1.21 12.95 2.75
C ARG A 79 0.82 13.92 1.63
N PHE A 80 -0.29 13.67 0.95
CA PHE A 80 -0.84 14.57 -0.06
C PHE A 80 -1.24 15.94 0.48
N ARG A 81 -1.93 15.98 1.62
CA ARG A 81 -2.28 17.25 2.27
C ARG A 81 -1.03 18.06 2.65
N LEU A 82 0.02 17.40 3.13
CA LEU A 82 1.30 18.05 3.47
C LEU A 82 2.01 18.58 2.23
N ALA A 83 2.05 17.81 1.13
CA ALA A 83 2.63 18.25 -0.13
C ALA A 83 1.89 19.47 -0.70
N ARG A 84 0.55 19.48 -0.64
CA ARG A 84 -0.26 20.61 -1.12
C ARG A 84 0.01 21.89 -0.32
N LYS A 85 0.06 21.80 1.01
CA LYS A 85 0.41 22.95 1.87
C LYS A 85 1.81 23.53 1.58
N ARG A 86 2.79 22.67 1.28
CA ARG A 86 4.14 23.12 0.90
C ARG A 86 4.14 23.90 -0.41
N LEU A 87 3.37 23.45 -1.39
CA LEU A 87 3.22 24.16 -2.67
C LEU A 87 2.55 25.52 -2.47
N GLU A 88 1.47 25.58 -1.69
CA GLU A 88 0.78 26.83 -1.35
C GLU A 88 1.73 27.85 -0.70
N ASN A 89 2.55 27.41 0.27
CA ASN A 89 3.53 28.28 0.93
C ASN A 89 4.66 28.76 0.02
N ASN A 90 5.13 27.93 -0.91
CA ASN A 90 6.20 28.30 -1.85
C ASN A 90 5.72 29.27 -2.95
N VAL A 91 4.42 29.31 -3.23
CA VAL A 91 3.83 30.28 -4.17
C VAL A 91 3.56 31.62 -3.49
N ALA A 92 3.35 31.61 -2.17
CA ALA A 92 3.08 32.82 -1.38
C ALA A 92 4.36 33.55 -0.90
N ALA A 93 5.54 32.96 -1.09
CA ALA A 93 6.86 33.51 -0.74
C ALA A 93 7.56 34.09 -1.97
#